data_AF-A0A3D5YFQ7-F1
#
_entry.id   AF-A0A3D5YFQ7-F1
#
_cell.length_a   1.000
_cell.length_b   1.000
_cell.length_c   1.000
_cell.angle_alpha   90.00
_cell.angle_beta   90.00
_cell.angle_gamma   90.00
#
_symmetry.space_group_name_H-M   'P 1'
#
loop_
_entity.id
_entity.type
_entity.pdbx_description
1 polymer ?
#
loop_
_entity_poly.entity_id
_entity_poly.type
_entity_poly.pdbx_seq_one_letter_code
_entity_poly.pdbx_strand_id
1 'polypeptide(L)' 'MINKGYGEELIKKIIRKLGKSINIKVLEEFLKHNKHHSAINKLYKVSQTINPTLADELKTIIKKYSYFI' A
#
# COMPACT_ATOMS: atom_id res chain seq x y z
N MET A 1 -15.29 -13.02 12.98
CA MET A 1 -13.98 -12.96 12.31
C MET A 1 -14.13 -12.22 10.99
N ILE A 2 -13.62 -10.99 10.87
CA ILE A 2 -13.56 -10.30 9.56
C ILE A 2 -12.59 -11.09 8.69
N ASN A 3 -13.11 -11.71 7.66
CA ASN A 3 -12.39 -12.66 6.82
C ASN A 3 -11.16 -11.97 6.21
N LYS A 4 -9.94 -12.36 6.59
CA LYS A 4 -8.68 -11.70 6.16
C LYS A 4 -8.62 -11.55 4.63
N GLY A 5 -9.17 -12.52 3.88
CA GLY A 5 -9.22 -12.50 2.42
C GLY A 5 -10.16 -11.45 1.83
N TYR A 6 -11.26 -11.09 2.50
CA TYR A 6 -12.22 -10.12 1.95
C TYR A 6 -11.60 -8.72 1.84
N GLY A 7 -10.84 -8.31 2.85
CA GLY A 7 -10.12 -7.03 2.82
C GLY A 7 -9.07 -6.97 1.72
N GLU A 8 -8.36 -8.07 1.45
CA GLU A 8 -7.37 -8.14 0.37
C GLU A 8 -8.00 -8.07 -1.02
N GLU A 9 -9.13 -8.76 -1.22
CA GLU A 9 -9.86 -8.69 -2.49
C GLU A 9 -10.41 -7.28 -2.77
N LEU A 10 -10.86 -6.56 -1.74
CA LEU A 10 -11.24 -5.15 -1.87
C LEU A 10 -10.05 -4.26 -2.23
N ILE A 11 -8.90 -4.44 -1.56
CA ILE A 11 -7.68 -3.70 -1.88
C ILE A 11 -7.26 -3.97 -3.33
N LYS A 12 -7.31 -5.22 -3.79
CA LYS A 12 -7.02 -5.57 -5.18
C LYS A 12 -7.97 -4.89 -6.16
N LYS A 13 -9.28 -4.87 -5.87
CA LYS A 13 -10.27 -4.17 -6.71
C LYS A 13 -9.97 -2.69 -6.82
N ILE A 14 -9.60 -2.05 -5.70
CA ILE A 14 -9.25 -0.62 -5.66
C ILE A 14 -7.98 -0.36 -6.47
N ILE A 15 -6.91 -1.14 -6.26
CA ILE A 15 -5.66 -0.99 -7.03
C ILE A 15 -5.89 -1.23 -8.53
N ARG A 16 -6.72 -2.20 -8.91
CA ARG A 16 -7.05 -2.43 -10.33
C ARG A 16 -7.81 -1.25 -10.94
N LYS A 17 -8.73 -0.64 -10.19
CA LYS A 17 -9.57 0.47 -10.68
C LYS A 17 -8.82 1.82 -10.67
N LEU A 18 -8.02 2.05 -9.64
CA LEU A 18 -7.47 3.37 -9.31
C LEU A 18 -5.94 3.37 -9.23
N GLY A 19 -5.25 2.25 -9.46
CA GLY A 19 -3.80 2.12 -9.23
C GLY A 19 -2.94 3.14 -9.95
N LYS A 20 -3.36 3.61 -11.13
CA LYS A 20 -2.68 4.68 -11.88
C LYS A 20 -2.92 6.09 -11.30
N SER A 21 -3.94 6.25 -10.47
CA SER A 21 -4.36 7.50 -9.84
C SER A 21 -4.03 7.54 -8.34
N ILE A 22 -3.42 6.49 -7.80
CA ILE A 22 -2.95 6.49 -6.41
C ILE A 22 -1.80 7.49 -6.30
N ASN A 23 -2.03 8.56 -5.54
CA ASN A 23 -1.02 9.59 -5.33
C ASN A 23 -0.07 9.17 -4.20
N ILE A 24 1.15 8.78 -4.58
CA ILE A 24 2.21 8.34 -3.66
C ILE A 24 2.56 9.40 -2.63
N LYS A 25 2.52 10.69 -2.99
CA LYS A 25 2.85 11.79 -2.05
C LYS A 25 1.87 11.83 -0.87
N VAL A 26 0.60 11.55 -1.10
CA VAL A 26 -0.40 11.48 -0.03
C VAL A 26 -0.07 10.34 0.93
N LEU A 27 0.28 9.16 0.40
CA LEU A 27 0.69 8.01 1.21
C LEU A 27 2.00 8.26 1.97
N GLU A 28 2.91 9.02 1.37
CA GLU A 28 4.15 9.46 2.01
C GLU A 28 3.87 10.34 3.24
N GLU A 29 2.98 11.32 3.12
CA GLU A 29 2.59 12.18 4.24
C GLU A 29 1.88 11.38 5.35
N PHE A 30 1.05 10.39 4.99
CA PHE A 30 0.45 9.49 5.98
C PHE A 30 1.49 8.68 6.77
N LEU A 31 2.57 8.23 6.12
CA LEU A 31 3.67 7.53 6.80
C LEU A 31 4.45 8.46 7.73
N LYS A 32 4.72 9.70 7.31
CA LYS A 32 5.44 10.69 8.13
C LYS A 32 4.68 11.08 9.39
N HIS A 33 3.38 11.33 9.25
CA HIS A 33 2.60 11.98 10.32
C HIS A 33 1.84 11.01 11.23
N ASN A 34 1.33 9.89 10.71
CA ASN A 34 0.33 9.08 11.43
C ASN A 34 0.73 7.61 11.65
N LYS A 35 1.97 7.22 11.38
CA LYS A 35 2.51 5.87 11.66
C LYS A 35 1.65 4.70 11.16
N HIS A 36 0.92 4.87 10.05
CA HIS A 36 0.09 3.81 9.44
C HIS A 36 0.92 2.72 8.71
N HIS A 37 2.07 2.35 9.28
CA HIS A 37 3.07 1.44 8.73
C HIS A 37 2.47 0.07 8.35
N SER A 38 1.61 -0.49 9.21
CA SER A 38 0.97 -1.79 8.97
C SER A 38 0.03 -1.77 7.76
N ALA A 39 -0.75 -0.70 7.59
CA ALA A 39 -1.68 -0.58 6.47
C ALA A 39 -0.93 -0.41 5.13
N ILE A 40 0.13 0.40 5.11
CA ILE A 40 0.94 0.61 3.91
C ILE A 40 1.74 -0.66 3.58
N ASN A 41 2.27 -1.37 4.58
CA ASN A 41 2.94 -2.65 4.36
C ASN A 41 1.96 -3.71 3.80
N LYS A 42 0.71 -3.72 4.27
CA LYS A 42 -0.32 -4.59 3.69
C LYS A 42 -0.65 -4.21 2.24
N LEU A 43 -0.76 -2.90 1.96
CA LEU A 43 -0.95 -2.39 0.61
C LEU A 43 0.20 -2.80 -0.31
N TYR A 44 1.44 -2.67 0.16
CA TYR A 44 2.65 -3.11 -0.53
C TYR A 44 2.57 -4.60 -0.89
N LYS A 45 2.31 -5.48 0.09
CA LYS A 45 2.20 -6.93 -0.17
C LYS A 45 1.13 -7.28 -1.20
N VAL A 46 -0.03 -6.64 -1.14
CA VAL A 46 -1.09 -6.87 -2.14
C VAL A 46 -0.64 -6.34 -3.51
N SER A 47 -0.06 -5.15 -3.57
CA SER A 47 0.39 -4.52 -4.82
C SER A 47 1.46 -5.33 -5.55
N GLN A 48 2.36 -6.03 -4.84
CA GLN A 48 3.37 -6.90 -5.45
C GLN A 48 2.78 -7.94 -6.42
N THR A 49 1.55 -8.39 -6.16
CA THR A 49 0.89 -9.44 -6.96
C THR A 49 0.12 -8.91 -8.18
N ILE A 50 -0.27 -7.63 -8.20
CA ILE A 50 -1.19 -7.09 -9.21
C ILE A 50 -0.76 -5.79 -9.87
N ASN A 51 0.20 -5.05 -9.26
CA ASN A 51 0.73 -3.81 -9.79
C ASN A 51 2.18 -3.61 -9.29
N PRO A 52 3.17 -4.19 -9.98
CA PRO A 52 4.57 -4.13 -9.58
C PRO A 52 5.14 -2.71 -9.53
N THR A 53 4.69 -1.82 -10.41
CA THR A 53 5.11 -0.41 -10.45
C THR A 53 4.72 0.30 -9.16
N LEU A 54 3.44 0.19 -8.77
CA LEU A 54 2.96 0.74 -7.50
C LEU A 54 3.70 0.12 -6.30
N ALA A 55 4.00 -1.18 -6.36
CA ALA A 55 4.74 -1.85 -5.30
C ALA A 55 6.13 -1.26 -5.10
N ASP A 56 6.83 -0.90 -6.18
CA ASP A 56 8.17 -0.31 -6.11
C ASP A 56 8.14 1.13 -5.56
N GLU A 57 7.15 1.92 -5.95
CA GLU A 57 6.93 3.25 -5.38
C GLU A 57 6.61 3.18 -3.87
N LEU A 58 5.74 2.25 -3.46
CA LEU A 58 5.42 1.99 -2.07
C LEU A 58 6.66 1.54 -1.28
N LYS A 59 7.46 0.63 -1.84
CA LYS A 59 8.72 0.17 -1.24
C LYS A 59 9.67 1.34 -0.96
N THR A 60 9.76 2.29 -1.88
CA THR A 60 10.61 3.48 -1.73
C THR A 60 10.17 4.35 -0.56
N ILE A 61 8.87 4.67 -0.46
CA ILE A 61 8.37 5.50 0.66
C ILE A 61 8.40 4.75 2.00
N ILE A 62 8.13 3.44 2.01
CA ILE A 62 8.20 2.62 3.23
C ILE A 62 9.64 2.63 3.75
N LYS A 63 10.64 2.36 2.91
CA LYS A 63 12.05 2.40 3.33
C LYS A 63 12.49 3.74 3.89
N LYS A 64 11.91 4.84 3.39
CA LYS A 64 12.28 6.20 3.78
C LYS A 64 11.66 6.63 5.12
N TYR A 65 10.44 6.18 5.42
CA TYR A 65 9.66 6.70 6.57
C TYR A 65 9.11 5.61 7.51
N SER A 66 9.42 4.34 7.28
CA SER A 66 8.87 3.20 8.00
C SER A 66 9.92 2.09 8.17
N TYR A 67 9.69 1.16 9.10
CA TYR A 67 10.42 -0.11 9.10
C TYR A 67 9.92 -0.96 7.93
N PHE A 68 10.85 -1.29 7.02
CA PHE A 68 10.63 -2.23 5.92
C PHE A 68 10.79 -3.66 6.45
N ILE A 69 9.68 -4.41 6.56
CA ILE A 69 9.62 -5.80 7.05
C ILE A 69 9.27 -6.73 5.89
#